data_AF-F2Q877-F1
#
_entry.id   AF-F2Q877-F1
#
_cell.length_a   1.000
_cell.length_b   1.000
_cell.length_c   1.000
_cell.angle_alpha   90.00
_cell.angle_beta   90.00
_cell.angle_gamma   90.00
#
_symmetry.space_group_name_H-M   'P 1'
#
loop_
_entity.id
_entity.type
_entity.pdbx_description
1 polymer ?
#
loop_
_entity_poly.entity_id
_entity_poly.type
_entity_poly.pdbx_seq_one_letter_code
_entity_poly.pdbx_strand_id
1 'polypeptide(L)'
;MKSLKKPRSHYQWVGATVVTTQELSSGLAVIPVGSRGVVNAAKRGLSVIFDACPCCGVQLRLTRIRPEMLDIVAYPEIEEVTRVGE
;
A
#
# COMPACT_ATOMS: atom_id res chain seq x y z
N MET A 1 -14.47 -9.13 5.55
CA MET A 1 -13.61 -9.28 4.35
C MET A 1 -12.39 -10.10 4.74
N LYS A 2 -12.02 -11.15 4.01
CA LYS A 2 -10.84 -11.96 4.34
C LYS A 2 -9.58 -11.22 3.87
N SER A 3 -8.72 -10.83 4.81
CA SER A 3 -7.40 -10.26 4.52
C SER A 3 -6.54 -11.31 3.81
N LEU A 4 -5.89 -10.93 2.70
CA LEU A 4 -5.00 -11.84 1.97
C LEU A 4 -3.73 -12.11 2.79
N LYS A 5 -3.03 -13.20 2.44
CA LYS A 5 -1.76 -13.51 3.12
C LYS A 5 -0.73 -12.43 2.80
N LYS A 6 -0.26 -11.76 3.85
CA LYS A 6 0.78 -10.72 3.77
C LYS A 6 2.06 -11.27 3.11
N PRO A 7 2.61 -10.58 2.09
CA PRO A 7 3.90 -10.95 1.52
C PRO A 7 5.00 -10.92 2.60
N ARG A 8 5.88 -11.92 2.59
CA ARG A 8 6.94 -12.03 3.59
C ARG A 8 8.05 -10.99 3.38
N SER A 9 8.38 -10.73 2.12
CA SER A 9 9.44 -9.77 1.79
C SER A 9 8.86 -8.42 1.38
N HIS A 10 9.49 -7.34 1.86
CA HIS A 10 9.10 -5.96 1.55
C HIS A 10 8.95 -5.67 0.06
N TYR A 11 9.86 -6.17 -0.80
CA TYR A 11 9.78 -5.90 -2.24
C TYR A 11 8.52 -6.47 -2.90
N GLN A 12 7.95 -7.56 -2.36
CA GLN A 12 6.74 -8.20 -2.89
C GLN A 12 5.47 -7.41 -2.59
N TRP A 13 5.58 -6.36 -1.77
CA TRP A 13 4.46 -5.46 -1.52
C TRP A 13 4.32 -4.40 -2.60
N VAL A 14 5.37 -4.09 -3.37
CA VAL A 14 5.33 -3.00 -4.37
C VAL A 14 4.28 -3.32 -5.42
N GLY A 15 3.32 -2.42 -5.61
CA GLY A 15 2.15 -2.59 -6.47
C GLY A 15 0.93 -3.19 -5.79
N ALA A 16 1.05 -3.69 -4.55
CA ALA A 16 -0.08 -4.27 -3.83
C ALA A 16 -1.07 -3.19 -3.38
N THR A 17 -2.35 -3.53 -3.42
CA THR A 17 -3.40 -2.72 -2.79
C THR A 17 -3.54 -3.13 -1.32
N VAL A 18 -3.57 -2.13 -0.44
CA VAL A 18 -3.60 -2.30 1.01
C VAL A 18 -4.68 -1.46 1.65
N VAL A 19 -5.06 -1.82 2.87
CA VAL A 19 -5.91 -1.04 3.77
C VAL A 19 -5.24 -0.88 5.13
N THR A 20 -5.42 0.26 5.78
CA THR A 20 -4.88 0.49 7.14
C THR A 20 -5.65 -0.29 8.19
N THR A 21 -4.93 -0.93 9.11
CA THR A 21 -5.52 -1.66 10.25
C THR A 21 -5.55 -0.83 11.54
N GLN A 22 -4.84 0.30 11.54
CA GLN A 22 -4.78 1.27 12.62
C GLN A 22 -4.68 2.68 12.03
N GLU A 23 -4.94 3.68 12.86
CA GLU A 23 -4.73 5.07 12.47
C GLU A 23 -3.25 5.34 12.21
N LEU A 24 -2.94 6.02 11.11
CA LEU A 24 -1.58 6.46 10.80
C LEU A 24 -1.51 7.97 10.90
N SER A 25 -0.58 8.48 11.70
CA SER A 25 -0.36 9.91 11.83
C SER A 25 0.96 10.33 11.18
N SER A 26 0.95 11.53 10.63
CA SER A 26 2.12 12.27 10.18
C SER A 26 1.98 13.71 10.67
N GLY A 27 3.06 14.51 10.59
CA GLY A 27 2.98 15.92 10.97
C GLY A 27 2.00 16.76 10.15
N LEU A 28 1.51 16.25 9.01
CA LEU A 28 0.60 16.97 8.10
C LEU A 28 -0.83 16.44 8.14
N ALA A 29 -1.04 15.18 8.51
CA ALA A 29 -2.34 14.52 8.38
C ALA A 29 -2.46 13.25 9.21
N VAL A 30 -3.71 12.91 9.52
CA VAL A 30 -4.14 11.65 10.11
C VAL A 30 -4.87 10.84 9.04
N ILE A 31 -4.47 9.58 8.85
CA ILE A 31 -5.10 8.62 7.96
C ILE A 31 -5.92 7.65 8.82
N PRO A 32 -7.26 7.63 8.69
CA PRO A 32 -8.11 6.77 9.49
C PRO A 32 -7.92 5.28 9.16
N VAL A 33 -8.37 4.41 10.09
CA VAL A 33 -8.46 2.96 9.88
C VAL A 33 -9.34 2.66 8.65
N GLY A 34 -8.97 1.66 7.86
CA GLY A 34 -9.69 1.27 6.64
C GLY A 34 -9.35 2.12 5.42
N SER A 35 -8.43 3.07 5.52
CA SER A 35 -7.96 3.86 4.38
C SER A 35 -7.23 2.97 3.38
N ARG A 36 -7.63 3.04 2.12
CA ARG A 36 -7.09 2.25 1.02
C ARG A 36 -5.97 2.99 0.30
N GLY A 37 -4.97 2.23 -0.16
CA GLY A 37 -3.90 2.77 -0.99
C GLY A 37 -3.09 1.70 -1.72
N VAL A 38 -2.14 2.14 -2.51
CA VAL A 38 -1.20 1.28 -3.25
C VAL A 38 0.22 1.50 -2.75
N VAL A 39 0.92 0.39 -2.50
CA VAL A 39 2.33 0.43 -2.11
C VAL A 39 3.17 0.82 -3.33
N ASN A 40 3.79 2.00 -3.30
CA ASN A 40 4.61 2.50 -4.39
C ASN A 40 6.08 2.09 -4.28
N ALA A 41 6.60 1.90 -3.07
CA ALA A 41 7.99 1.53 -2.86
C ALA A 41 8.20 0.82 -1.52
N ALA A 42 9.26 0.02 -1.42
CA ALA A 42 9.61 -0.71 -0.22
C ALA A 42 11.13 -0.62 0.04
N LYS A 43 11.57 0.46 0.70
CA LYS A 43 12.99 0.71 1.03
C LYS A 43 13.25 0.57 2.53
N ARG A 44 12.93 1.60 3.32
CA ARG A 44 13.06 1.62 4.80
C ARG A 44 11.71 1.35 5.48
N GLY A 45 10.94 0.43 4.92
CA GLY A 45 9.50 0.27 5.15
C GLY A 45 8.71 0.60 3.88
N LEU A 46 7.39 0.49 3.98
CA LEU A 46 6.47 0.66 2.86
C LEU A 46 6.16 2.15 2.66
N SER A 47 6.17 2.57 1.39
CA SER A 47 5.61 3.84 0.97
C SER A 47 4.28 3.57 0.31
N VAL A 48 3.21 4.15 0.84
CA VAL A 48 1.84 3.96 0.37
C VAL A 48 1.31 5.28 -0.14
N ILE A 49 0.73 5.26 -1.34
CA ILE A 49 -0.07 6.34 -1.88
C ILE A 49 -1.53 5.99 -1.59
N PHE A 50 -2.19 6.78 -0.76
CA PHE A 50 -3.59 6.56 -0.41
C PHE A 50 -4.53 7.06 -1.51
N ASP A 51 -5.75 6.53 -1.53
CA ASP A 51 -6.83 7.06 -2.35
C ASP A 51 -7.11 8.53 -1.92
N ALA A 52 -7.51 9.39 -2.86
CA ALA A 52 -7.77 10.80 -2.58
C ALA A 52 -8.94 10.96 -1.58
N CYS A 53 -8.86 11.96 -0.68
CA CYS A 53 -9.99 12.20 0.24
C CYS A 53 -11.25 12.53 -0.57
N PRO A 54 -12.39 11.86 -0.34
CA PRO A 54 -13.64 12.22 -1.00
C PRO A 54 -14.12 13.63 -0.61
N CYS A 55 -13.64 14.15 0.52
CA CYS A 55 -13.99 15.45 1.06
C CYS A 55 -13.32 16.64 0.35
N CYS A 56 -12.05 16.50 -0.04
CA CYS A 56 -11.21 17.61 -0.48
C CYS A 56 -10.25 17.28 -1.63
N GLY A 57 -10.25 16.02 -2.10
CA GLY A 57 -9.40 15.57 -3.21
C GLY A 57 -7.91 15.42 -2.87
N VAL A 58 -7.48 15.72 -1.64
CA VAL A 58 -6.07 15.59 -1.25
C VAL A 58 -5.65 14.13 -1.26
N GLN A 59 -4.54 13.85 -1.95
CA GLN A 59 -3.91 12.54 -1.99
C GLN A 59 -2.61 12.54 -1.19
N LEU A 60 -2.47 11.60 -0.27
CA LEU A 60 -1.32 11.54 0.64
C LEU A 60 -0.41 10.37 0.31
N ARG A 61 0.89 10.64 0.38
CA ARG A 61 1.94 9.62 0.36
C ARG A 61 2.60 9.57 1.73
N LEU A 62 2.46 8.43 2.41
CA LEU A 62 3.21 8.15 3.63
C LEU A 62 4.36 7.19 3.33
N THR A 63 5.41 7.28 4.15
CA THR A 63 6.61 6.44 4.04
C THR A 63 6.90 5.78 5.38
N ARG A 64 7.76 4.75 5.37
CA ARG A 64 8.16 4.00 6.57
C ARG A 64 6.98 3.32 7.30
N ILE A 65 5.90 3.04 6.58
CA ILE A 65 4.78 2.25 7.12
C ILE A 65 5.26 0.80 7.28
N ARG A 66 4.91 0.18 8.40
CA ARG A 66 5.29 -1.21 8.67
C ARG A 66 4.21 -2.18 8.16
N PRO A 67 4.57 -3.37 7.66
CA PRO A 67 3.61 -4.37 7.18
C PRO A 67 2.49 -4.73 8.17
N GLU A 68 2.75 -4.71 9.47
CA GLU A 68 1.75 -5.00 10.50
C GLU A 68 0.62 -3.96 10.58
N MET A 69 0.87 -2.74 10.09
CA MET A 69 -0.10 -1.63 10.08
C MET A 69 -1.07 -1.69 8.87
N LEU A 70 -0.86 -2.67 7.99
CA LEU A 70 -1.58 -2.79 6.71
C LEU A 70 -2.08 -4.21 6.52
N ASP A 71 -3.27 -4.34 5.96
CA ASP A 71 -3.77 -5.58 5.38
C ASP A 71 -3.72 -5.51 3.86
N ILE A 72 -3.34 -6.61 3.22
CA ILE A 72 -3.30 -6.70 1.76
C ILE A 72 -4.68 -7.14 1.25
N VAL A 73 -5.20 -6.40 0.26
CA VAL A 73 -6.51 -6.66 -0.35
C VAL A 73 -6.40 -7.04 -1.82
N ALA A 74 -5.27 -6.73 -2.48
CA ALA A 74 -4.91 -7.27 -3.78
C ALA A 74 -3.39 -7.40 -3.90
N TYR A 75 -2.91 -8.48 -4.52
CA TYR A 75 -1.50 -8.64 -4.88
C TYR A 75 -1.11 -7.65 -5.97
N PRO A 76 0.19 -7.32 -6.10
CA PRO A 76 0.67 -6.58 -7.26
C PRO A 76 0.27 -7.30 -8.54
N GLU A 77 -0.18 -6.55 -9.54
CA GLU A 77 -0.32 -7.07 -10.89
C GLU A 77 1.10 -7.39 -11.39
N ILE A 78 1.39 -8.68 -11.55
CA ILE A 78 2.56 -9.12 -12.32
C ILE A 78 2.20 -8.87 -13.77
N GLU A 79 2.69 -7.80 -14.37
CA GLU A 79 2.77 -7.73 -15.83
C GLU A 79 3.63 -8.92 -16.26
N GLU A 80 2.99 -9.95 -16.81
CA GLU A 80 3.66 -11.04 -17.50
C GLU A 80 4.43 -10.42 -18.67
N VAL A 81 5.71 -10.12 -18.44
CA VAL A 81 6.66 -9.82 -19.51
C VAL A 81 6.77 -11.10 -20.32
N THR A 82 5.92 -11.21 -21.34
CA THR A 82 6.07 -12.16 -22.44
C THR A 82 7.42 -11.87 -23.08
N ARG A 83 8.45 -12.59 -22.64
CA ARG A 83 9.69 -12.73 -23.40
C ARG A 83 9.32 -13.50 -24.66
N VAL A 84 8.97 -12.77 -25.71
CA VAL A 84 9.04 -13.27 -27.08
C VAL A 84 10.51 -13.63 -27.28
N GLY A 85 10.79 -14.93 -27.32
CA GLY A 85 12.12 -15.41 -27.66
C GLY A 85 12.39 -15.15 -29.14
N GLU A 86 13.60 -14.69 -29.43
CA GLU A 86 14.30 -14.91 -30.70
C GLU A 86 15.80 -14.99 -30.41
#